data_AF-A0A3S5CT39-F1
#
_entry.id   AF-A0A3S5CT39-F1
#
_cell.length_a   1.000
_cell.length_b   1.000
_cell.length_c   1.000
_cell.angle_alpha   90.00
_cell.angle_beta   90.00
_cell.angle_gamma   90.00
#
_symmetry.space_group_name_H-M   'P 1'
#
loop_
_entity.id
_entity.type
_entity.pdbx_description
1 polymer ?
#
loop_
_entity_poly.entity_id
_entity_poly.type
_entity_poly.pdbx_seq_one_letter_code
_entity_poly.pdbx_strand_id
1 'polypeptide(L)'
;MVNFNEPLSFLQRVTEDLEYSCCLDKACQLGNADPVLELAWVATFSISSYASTAHRTCKPFNPLLGETYECDRSLDPYGWRSLAEQVSHHSINSALL
;
A
#
# COMPACT_ATOMS: atom_id res chain seq x y z
N MET A 1 -13.21 6.85 -24.20
CA MET A 1 -13.63 6.30 -22.89
C MET A 1 -12.39 5.81 -22.10
N VAL A 2 -11.34 6.63 -22.01
CA VAL A 2 -10.07 6.33 -21.29
C VAL A 2 -9.65 7.50 -20.39
N ASN A 3 -10.23 8.69 -20.57
CA ASN A 3 -9.88 9.93 -19.85
C ASN A 3 -10.24 9.97 -18.35
N PHE A 4 -10.80 8.91 -17.77
CA PHE A 4 -11.23 8.86 -16.36
C PHE A 4 -10.53 7.78 -15.53
N ASN A 5 -9.66 6.98 -16.18
CA ASN A 5 -8.84 6.01 -15.47
C ASN A 5 -7.42 6.53 -15.36
N GLU A 6 -6.82 6.35 -14.20
CA GLU A 6 -5.38 6.53 -14.07
C GLU A 6 -4.64 5.33 -14.68
N PRO A 7 -3.40 5.50 -15.17
CA PRO A 7 -2.64 4.45 -15.83
C PRO A 7 -2.03 3.44 -14.83
N LEU A 8 -2.85 2.96 -13.88
CA LEU A 8 -2.47 2.01 -12.85
C LEU A 8 -3.56 0.96 -12.64
N SER A 9 -3.14 -0.28 -12.42
CA SER A 9 -4.01 -1.33 -11.88
C SER A 9 -4.30 -1.04 -10.41
N PHE A 10 -5.46 -1.48 -9.92
CA PHE A 10 -5.78 -1.38 -8.50
C PHE A 10 -4.75 -2.11 -7.61
N LEU A 11 -4.11 -3.18 -8.10
CA LEU A 11 -3.05 -3.88 -7.37
C LEU A 11 -1.82 -2.98 -7.14
N GLN A 12 -1.50 -2.16 -8.14
CA GLN A 12 -0.43 -1.17 -8.04
C GLN A 12 -0.82 -0.06 -7.07
N ARG A 13 -2.08 0.39 -7.12
CA ARG A 13 -2.61 1.41 -6.20
C ARG A 13 -2.49 0.97 -4.73
N VAL A 14 -2.91 -0.25 -4.38
CA VAL A 14 -2.81 -0.75 -3.00
C VAL A 14 -1.35 -0.87 -2.55
N THR A 15 -0.43 -1.16 -3.47
CA THR A 15 0.99 -1.24 -3.14
C THR A 15 1.59 0.11 -2.74
N GLU A 16 0.99 1.23 -3.15
CA GLU A 16 1.43 2.57 -2.72
C GLU A 16 1.19 2.83 -1.23
N ASP A 17 0.30 2.08 -0.56
CA ASP A 17 0.09 2.19 0.89
C ASP A 17 1.38 1.88 1.69
N LEU A 18 2.34 1.19 1.06
CA LEU A 18 3.64 0.85 1.65
C LEU A 18 4.72 1.94 1.47
N GLU A 19 4.39 3.08 0.84
CA GLU A 19 5.33 4.19 0.61
C GLU A 19 6.02 4.65 1.90
N TYR A 20 5.28 4.69 3.01
CA TYR A 20 5.77 5.11 4.33
C TYR A 20 5.96 3.94 5.30
N SER A 21 6.22 2.73 4.80
CA SER A 21 6.50 1.53 5.62
C SER A 21 7.58 1.74 6.68
N CYS A 22 8.54 2.65 6.48
CA CYS A 22 9.55 3.03 7.48
C CYS A 22 8.98 3.51 8.83
N CYS A 23 7.70 3.94 8.87
CA CYS A 23 7.00 4.21 10.12
C CYS A 23 6.88 2.96 11.01
N LEU A 24 6.72 1.78 10.41
CA LEU A 24 6.68 0.50 11.12
C LEU A 24 8.06 0.15 11.70
N ASP A 25 9.14 0.37 10.94
CA ASP A 25 10.50 0.18 11.48
C ASP A 25 10.78 1.08 12.68
N LYS A 26 10.33 2.34 12.63
CA LYS A 26 10.44 3.28 13.77
C LYS A 26 9.62 2.82 14.97
N ALA A 27 8.41 2.29 14.73
CA ALA A 27 7.60 1.70 15.80
C ALA A 27 8.33 0.51 16.45
N CYS A 28 8.87 -0.41 15.64
CA CYS A 28 9.61 -1.57 16.13
C CYS A 28 10.86 -1.21 16.94
N GLN A 29 11.54 -0.11 16.59
CA GLN A 29 12.71 0.38 17.33
C GLN A 29 12.38 0.87 18.75
N LEU A 30 11.15 1.30 19.01
CA LEU A 30 10.71 1.75 20.33
C LEU A 30 10.45 0.57 21.27
N GLY A 31 9.84 -0.50 20.74
CA GLY A 31 9.40 -1.64 21.53
C GLY A 31 8.62 -1.24 22.79
N ASN A 32 8.76 -2.02 23.87
CA ASN A 32 8.06 -1.77 25.14
C ASN A 32 8.56 -0.53 25.92
N ALA A 33 9.52 0.24 25.39
CA ALA A 33 10.06 1.41 26.08
C ALA A 33 9.08 2.59 26.07
N ASP A 34 8.31 2.75 24.98
CA ASP A 34 7.29 3.79 24.84
C ASP A 34 6.10 3.29 24.00
N PRO A 35 5.14 2.58 24.63
CA PRO A 35 4.01 1.96 23.92
C PRO A 35 3.04 3.00 23.33
N VAL A 36 3.02 4.22 23.87
CA VAL A 36 2.16 5.29 23.35
C VAL A 36 2.74 5.83 22.05
N LEU A 37 4.06 6.07 22.02
CA LEU A 37 4.74 6.53 20.82
C LEU A 37 4.80 5.43 19.74
N GLU A 38 4.96 4.15 20.13
CA GLU A 38 4.85 3.01 19.23
C GLU A 38 3.49 3.01 18.50
N LEU A 39 2.39 3.13 19.25
CA LEU A 39 1.05 3.19 18.69
C LEU A 39 0.87 4.44 17.80
N ALA A 40 1.45 5.58 18.17
CA ALA A 40 1.42 6.78 17.35
C ALA A 40 2.11 6.60 15.99
N TRP A 41 3.21 5.84 15.93
CA TRP A 41 3.87 5.51 14.66
C TRP A 41 3.04 4.55 13.80
N VAL A 42 2.39 3.54 14.40
CA VAL A 42 1.48 2.64 13.69
C VAL A 42 0.26 3.40 13.14
N ALA A 43 -0.30 4.33 13.93
CA ALA A 43 -1.38 5.20 13.49
C ALA A 43 -0.93 6.13 12.35
N THR A 44 0.28 6.67 12.46
CA THR A 44 0.88 7.51 11.39
C THR A 44 1.01 6.72 10.09
N PHE A 45 1.50 5.47 10.13
CA PHE A 45 1.55 4.59 8.97
C PHE A 45 0.16 4.40 8.33
N SER A 46 -0.85 4.07 9.15
CA SER A 46 -2.23 3.87 8.67
C SER A 46 -2.83 5.10 7.99
N ILE A 47 -2.48 6.31 8.43
CA ILE A 47 -2.95 7.57 7.86
C ILE A 47 -2.15 7.95 6.60
N SER A 48 -0.87 7.57 6.55
CA SER A 48 0.04 7.96 5.47
C SER A 48 -0.36 7.42 4.09
N SER A 49 -1.11 6.31 4.03
CA SER A 49 -1.67 5.77 2.78
C SER A 49 -2.58 6.77 2.04
N TYR A 50 -3.22 7.68 2.77
CA TYR A 50 -4.06 8.72 2.16
C TYR A 50 -3.24 9.85 1.52
N ALA A 51 -1.95 9.99 1.81
CA ALA A 51 -1.10 11.05 1.27
C ALA A 51 -1.04 11.03 -0.26
N SER A 52 -1.05 9.84 -0.87
CA SER A 52 -1.03 9.65 -2.33
C SER A 52 -2.39 9.92 -2.99
N THR A 53 -3.48 10.04 -2.23
CA THR A 53 -4.85 10.08 -2.77
C THR A 53 -5.42 11.48 -2.99
N ALA A 54 -4.84 12.52 -2.36
CA ALA A 54 -5.42 13.86 -2.29
C ALA A 54 -5.75 14.52 -3.64
N HIS A 55 -5.03 14.15 -4.70
CA HIS A 55 -5.21 14.72 -6.04
C HIS A 55 -5.51 13.67 -7.12
N ARG A 56 -5.76 12.41 -6.73
CA ARG A 56 -5.99 11.29 -7.66
C ARG A 56 -7.45 10.87 -7.65
N THR A 57 -8.26 11.64 -8.39
CA THR A 57 -9.71 11.45 -8.54
C THR A 57 -10.09 10.41 -9.59
N CYS A 58 -9.14 9.99 -10.43
CA CYS A 58 -9.36 8.97 -11.46
C CYS A 58 -9.32 7.57 -10.84
N LYS A 59 -10.17 6.69 -11.36
CA LYS A 59 -10.26 5.30 -10.89
C LYS A 59 -9.08 4.49 -11.46
N PRO A 60 -8.38 3.66 -10.69
CA PRO A 60 -7.46 2.68 -11.26
C PRO A 60 -8.21 1.66 -12.13
N PHE A 61 -7.48 1.02 -13.04
CA PHE A 61 -8.01 -0.10 -13.81
C PHE A 61 -8.40 -1.25 -12.87
N ASN A 62 -9.57 -1.83 -13.14
CA ASN A 62 -10.01 -3.00 -12.40
C ASN A 62 -9.14 -4.20 -12.82
N PRO A 63 -8.44 -4.86 -11.88
CA PRO A 63 -7.57 -5.97 -12.22
C PRO A 63 -8.37 -7.17 -12.71
N LEU A 64 -7.76 -7.96 -13.59
CA LEU A 64 -8.32 -9.23 -14.05
C LEU A 64 -8.22 -10.29 -12.95
N LEU A 65 -9.09 -11.29 -12.96
CA LEU A 65 -8.98 -12.43 -12.03
C LEU A 65 -7.65 -13.16 -12.27
N GLY A 66 -6.86 -13.34 -11.20
CA GLY A 66 -5.50 -13.90 -11.27
C GLY A 66 -4.44 -12.93 -11.80
N GLU A 67 -4.78 -11.65 -12.01
CA GLU A 67 -3.76 -10.62 -12.22
C GLU A 67 -2.89 -10.50 -10.96
N THR A 68 -1.58 -10.39 -11.17
CA THR A 68 -0.59 -10.23 -10.11
C THR A 68 0.25 -8.99 -10.31
N TYR A 69 0.70 -8.38 -9.22
CA TYR A 69 1.68 -7.30 -9.23
C TYR A 69 2.74 -7.53 -8.15
N GLU A 70 4.00 -7.33 -8.50
CA GLU A 70 5.13 -7.39 -7.56
C GLU A 70 5.86 -6.05 -7.51
N CYS A 71 6.32 -5.67 -6.32
CA CYS A 71 7.14 -4.48 -6.11
C CYS A 71 8.27 -4.80 -5.14
N ASP A 72 9.51 -4.67 -5.61
CA ASP A 72 10.71 -4.86 -4.81
C ASP A 72 11.39 -3.53 -4.52
N ARG A 73 11.36 -3.11 -3.25
CA ARG A 73 12.05 -1.94 -2.71
C ARG A 73 13.13 -2.34 -1.71
N SER A 74 13.61 -3.59 -1.74
CA SER A 74 14.58 -4.13 -0.77
C SER A 74 15.93 -3.40 -0.76
N LEU A 75 16.27 -2.67 -1.83
CA LEU A 75 17.49 -1.86 -1.91
C LEU A 75 17.36 -0.48 -1.24
N ASP A 76 16.15 -0.05 -0.90
CA ASP A 76 15.90 1.22 -0.22
C ASP A 76 16.19 1.09 1.30
N PRO A 77 16.54 2.18 2.01
CA PRO A 77 16.61 2.16 3.47
C PRO A 77 15.25 1.79 4.07
N TYR A 78 15.22 0.79 4.96
CA TYR A 78 13.97 0.17 5.44
C TYR A 78 13.13 -0.45 4.31
N GLY A 79 13.82 -1.05 3.33
CA GLY A 79 13.23 -1.62 2.14
C GLY A 79 12.20 -2.72 2.43
N TRP A 80 11.22 -2.82 1.54
CA TRP A 80 10.10 -3.74 1.63
C TRP A 80 9.87 -4.45 0.30
N ARG A 81 9.06 -5.52 0.33
CA ARG A 81 8.59 -6.24 -0.85
C ARG A 81 7.09 -6.45 -0.73
N SER A 82 6.39 -6.38 -1.85
CA SER A 82 4.95 -6.61 -1.92
C SER A 82 4.64 -7.54 -3.07
N LEU A 83 3.73 -8.48 -2.83
CA LEU A 83 3.08 -9.27 -3.87
C LEU A 83 1.57 -9.08 -3.73
N ALA A 84 0.89 -8.70 -4.81
CA ALA A 84 -0.56 -8.52 -4.80
C ALA A 84 -1.21 -9.39 -5.88
N GLU A 85 -2.34 -10.01 -5.57
CA GLU A 85 -3.13 -10.81 -6.51
C GLU A 85 -4.61 -10.46 -6.43
N GLN A 86 -5.27 -10.42 -7.58
CA GLN A 86 -6.72 -10.34 -7.65
C GLN A 86 -7.35 -11.74 -7.54
N VAL A 87 -7.85 -12.05 -6.34
CA VAL A 87 -8.35 -13.40 -6.00
C VAL A 87 -9.86 -13.60 -6.24
N SER A 88 -10.61 -12.53 -6.51
CA SER A 88 -12.07 -12.59 -6.71
C SER A 88 -12.56 -11.57 -7.73
N HIS A 89 -13.51 -11.97 -8.59
CA HIS A 89 -14.07 -11.10 -9.63
C HIS A 89 -15.50 -10.60 -9.34
N HIS A 90 -16.29 -11.32 -8.53
CA HIS A 90 -17.68 -10.94 -8.20
C HIS A 90 -17.79 -9.92 -7.06
N SER A 91 -16.69 -9.70 -6.34
CA SER A 91 -16.42 -8.55 -5.48
C SER A 91 -14.93 -8.26 -5.67
N ILE A 92 -14.56 -7.01 -5.98
CA ILE A 92 -13.16 -6.65 -6.22
C ILE A 92 -12.43 -6.77 -4.88
N ASN A 93 -11.93 -7.96 -4.58
CA ASN A 93 -11.13 -8.26 -3.40
C ASN A 93 -9.72 -8.55 -3.89
N SER A 94 -8.79 -7.67 -3.54
CA SER A 94 -7.36 -7.84 -3.80
C SER A 94 -6.68 -8.25 -2.51
N ALA A 95 -5.77 -9.21 -2.59
CA ALA A 95 -4.95 -9.62 -1.46
C ALA A 95 -3.54 -9.05 -1.63
N LEU A 96 -3.02 -8.40 -0.59
CA LEU A 96 -1.61 -8.04 -0.46
C LEU A 96 -0.95 -9.15 0.38
N LEU A 97 0.08 -9.78 -0.16
CA LEU A 97 0.86 -10.89 0.40
C LEU A 97 2.27 -10.43 0.79
#